data_AF-J0J362-F1
#
_entry.id   AF-J0J362-F1
#
_cell.length_a   1.000
_cell.length_b   1.000
_cell.length_c   1.000
_cell.angle_alpha   90.00
_cell.angle_beta   90.00
_cell.angle_gamma   90.00
#
_symmetry.space_group_name_H-M   'P 1'
#
loop_
_entity.id
_entity.type
_entity.pdbx_description
1 polymer ?
#
loop_
_entity_poly.entity_id
_entity_poly.type
_entity_poly.pdbx_seq_one_letter_code
_entity_poly.pdbx_strand_id
1 'polypeptide(L)' 'MERFIADNTLIDQRLTLLGQFYVMDDKKTIAQVIADCSKEWDDDLKITEYVRFELGEGIEKKTENFAEEVALQMK' A
#
# COMPACT_ATOMS: atom_id res chain seq x y z
N MET A 1 -25.54 -13.70 1.43
CA MET A 1 -25.32 -12.29 1.82
C MET A 1 -24.04 -12.13 2.64
N GLU A 2 -23.87 -12.85 3.76
CA GLU A 2 -22.68 -12.74 4.63
C GLU A 2 -21.34 -13.00 3.91
N ARG A 3 -21.26 -14.01 3.03
CA ARG A 3 -20.03 -14.26 2.24
C ARG A 3 -19.69 -13.11 1.28
N PHE A 4 -20.68 -12.50 0.65
CA PHE A 4 -20.49 -11.35 -0.25
C PHE A 4 -20.07 -10.09 0.52
N ILE A 5 -20.61 -9.90 1.73
CA ILE A 5 -20.20 -8.80 2.61
C ILE A 5 -18.76 -9.04 3.06
N ALA A 6 -18.41 -10.26 3.50
CA ALA A 6 -17.05 -10.61 3.90
C ALA A 6 -16.03 -10.45 2.74
N ASP A 7 -16.36 -10.90 1.54
CA ASP A 7 -15.48 -10.76 0.36
C ASP A 7 -15.28 -9.30 -0.03
N ASN A 8 -16.31 -8.46 0.08
CA ASN A 8 -16.18 -7.02 -0.16
C ASN A 8 -15.32 -6.33 0.91
N THR A 9 -15.50 -6.67 2.20
CA THR A 9 -14.67 -6.10 3.29
C THR A 9 -13.20 -6.51 3.16
N LEU A 10 -12.92 -7.71 2.64
CA LEU A 10 -11.55 -8.17 2.36
C LEU A 10 -10.89 -7.40 1.21
N ILE A 11 -11.67 -6.98 0.22
CA ILE A 11 -11.20 -6.11 -0.87
C ILE A 11 -10.93 -4.71 -0.32
N ASP A 12 -11.83 -4.19 0.50
CA ASP A 12 -11.70 -2.85 1.10
C ASP A 12 -10.48 -2.74 2.01
N GLN A 13 -10.19 -3.78 2.81
CA GLN A 13 -8.97 -3.84 3.64
C GLN A 13 -7.67 -3.80 2.83
N ARG A 14 -7.70 -4.27 1.57
CA ARG A 14 -6.50 -4.37 0.72
C ARG A 14 -6.31 -3.14 -0.17
N LEU A 15 -7.40 -2.59 -0.69
CA LEU A 15 -7.36 -1.58 -1.75
C LEU A 15 -7.69 -0.16 -1.27
N THR A 16 -8.23 0.03 -0.07
CA THR A 16 -8.53 1.36 0.46
C THR A 16 -7.52 1.77 1.52
N LEU A 17 -7.02 3.00 1.43
CA LEU A 17 -6.10 3.54 2.45
C LEU A 17 -6.72 3.46 3.85
N LEU A 18 -7.98 3.84 3.99
CA LEU A 18 -8.67 3.90 5.28
C LEU A 18 -8.93 2.52 5.92
N GLY A 19 -9.08 1.48 5.10
CA GLY A 19 -9.31 0.11 5.55
C GLY A 19 -8.04 -0.66 5.91
N GLN A 20 -6.86 -0.15 5.51
CA GLN A 20 -5.58 -0.79 5.78
C GLN A 20 -5.22 -0.71 7.28
N PHE A 21 -4.45 -1.71 7.74
CA PHE A 21 -3.83 -1.67 9.07
C PHE A 21 -2.77 -0.57 9.13
N TYR A 22 -2.69 0.09 10.27
CA TYR A 22 -1.73 1.16 10.47
C TYR A 22 -0.33 0.57 10.74
N VAL A 23 0.67 1.01 9.97
CA VAL A 23 2.05 0.46 10.03
C VAL A 23 2.70 0.58 11.42
N MET A 24 2.29 1.56 12.22
CA MET A 24 2.85 1.75 13.58
C MET A 24 2.05 1.00 14.65
N ASP A 25 0.83 0.55 14.35
CA ASP A 25 -0.02 -0.24 15.26
C ASP A 25 -0.95 -1.17 14.45
N ASP A 26 -0.52 -2.43 14.30
CA ASP A 26 -1.23 -3.45 13.53
C ASP A 26 -2.61 -3.82 14.11
N LYS A 27 -2.99 -3.27 15.27
CA LYS A 27 -4.30 -3.51 15.90
C LYS A 27 -5.38 -2.55 15.42
N LYS A 28 -5.01 -1.44 14.78
CA LYS A 28 -5.93 -0.39 14.35
C LYS A 28 -5.84 -0.17 12.85
N THR A 29 -6.97 0.19 12.25
CA THR A 29 -6.99 0.66 10.86
C THR A 29 -6.63 2.14 10.78
N ILE A 30 -6.20 2.61 9.62
CA ILE A 30 -5.87 4.03 9.40
C ILE A 30 -7.09 4.93 9.71
N ALA A 31 -8.32 4.50 9.39
CA ALA A 31 -9.53 5.22 9.75
C ALA A 31 -9.72 5.40 11.28
N GLN A 32 -9.41 4.35 12.05
CA GLN A 32 -9.52 4.39 13.52
C GLN A 32 -8.47 5.31 14.12
N VAL A 33 -7.25 5.29 13.59
CA VAL A 33 -6.16 6.18 14.02
C VAL A 33 -6.52 7.64 13.75
N ILE A 34 -7.05 7.96 12.56
CA ILE A 34 -7.50 9.32 12.24
C ILE A 34 -8.61 9.77 13.17
N ALA A 35 -9.57 8.90 13.48
CA ALA A 35 -10.66 9.21 14.41
C ALA A 35 -10.17 9.43 15.85
N ASP A 36 -9.18 8.67 16.30
CA ASP A 36 -8.56 8.85 17.62
C ASP A 36 -7.76 10.16 17.68
N CYS A 37 -6.98 10.47 16.64
CA CYS A 37 -6.26 11.75 16.54
C CYS A 37 -7.22 12.95 16.48
N SER A 38 -8.34 12.83 15.75
CA SER A 38 -9.36 13.89 15.66
C SER A 38 -9.94 14.22 17.03
N LYS A 39 -10.15 13.20 17.88
CA LYS A 39 -10.63 13.38 19.26
C LYS A 39 -9.57 13.96 20.18
N GLU A 40 -8.30 13.57 20.01
CA GLU A 40 -7.20 14.09 20.81
C GLU A 40 -6.98 15.59 20.55
N TRP A 41 -7.16 16.02 19.31
CA TRP A 41 -6.86 17.39 18.87
C TRP A 41 -8.11 18.29 18.78
N ASP A 42 -9.31 17.74 19.05
CA ASP A 42 -10.62 18.40 18.95
C ASP A 42 -10.82 19.08 17.58
N ASP A 43 -10.39 18.41 16.52
CA ASP A 43 -10.44 18.92 15.14
C ASP A 43 -10.79 17.79 14.14
N ASP A 44 -11.37 18.16 13.01
CA ASP A 44 -11.89 17.23 12.00
C ASP A 44 -10.79 16.86 10.98
N LEU A 45 -9.97 15.86 11.34
CA LEU A 45 -8.85 15.41 10.52
C LEU A 45 -9.32 14.47 9.40
N LYS A 46 -8.98 14.83 8.15
CA LYS A 46 -9.30 14.03 6.96
C LYS A 46 -8.10 13.93 6.03
N ILE A 47 -7.88 12.76 5.46
CA ILE A 47 -6.95 12.59 4.34
C ILE A 47 -7.70 12.97 3.07
N THR A 48 -7.32 14.07 2.43
CA THR A 48 -7.95 14.55 1.19
C THR A 48 -7.36 13.90 -0.05
N GLU A 49 -6.05 13.70 -0.08
CA GLU A 49 -5.33 13.12 -1.21
C GLU A 49 -4.01 12.52 -0.72
N TYR A 50 -3.58 11.44 -1.36
CA TYR A 50 -2.23 10.90 -1.18
C TYR A 50 -1.69 10.44 -2.53
N VAL A 51 -0.39 10.64 -2.76
CA VAL A 51 0.32 10.16 -3.94
C VAL A 51 1.52 9.36 -3.47
N ARG A 52 1.67 8.13 -3.95
CA ARG A 52 2.80 7.26 -3.62
C ARG A 52 3.62 7.05 -4.88
N PHE A 53 4.86 7.52 -4.86
CA PHE A 53 5.82 7.29 -5.94
C PHE A 53 6.75 6.14 -5.56
N GLU A 54 6.94 5.20 -6.47
CA GLU A 54 8.00 4.18 -6.36
C GLU A 54 9.06 4.36 -7.45
N LEU A 55 10.32 4.13 -7.08
CA LEU A 55 11.41 4.15 -8.06
C LEU A 55 11.25 2.94 -9.01
N GLY A 56 11.05 3.22 -10.29
CA GLY A 56 10.85 2.18 -11.31
C GLY A 56 9.39 1.76 -11.52
N GLU A 57 8.43 2.50 -10.96
CA GLU A 57 7.01 2.28 -11.23
C GLU A 57 6.72 2.37 -12.74
N GLY A 58 6.18 1.31 -13.32
CA GLY A 58 5.90 1.21 -14.76
C GLY A 58 7.12 0.96 -15.65
N ILE A 59 8.33 0.78 -15.10
CA ILE A 59 9.52 0.39 -15.86
C ILE A 59 9.66 -1.12 -15.83
N GLU A 60 9.67 -1.76 -17.00
CA GLU A 60 9.99 -3.18 -17.11
C GLU A 60 11.42 -3.42 -16.62
N LYS A 61 11.56 -4.21 -15.55
CA LYS A 61 12.86 -4.56 -14.99
C LYS A 61 13.63 -5.40 -16.01
N LYS A 62 14.58 -4.78 -16.72
CA LYS A 62 15.52 -5.50 -17.57
C LYS A 62 16.25 -6.54 -16.72
N THR A 63 16.05 -7.80 -17.07
CA THR A 63 16.75 -8.92 -16.45
C THR A 63 17.98 -9.20 -17.31
N GLU A 64 19.11 -8.61 -16.94
CA GLU A 64 20.37 -8.81 -17.66
C GLU A 64 21.10 -10.00 -17.03
N ASN A 65 21.25 -11.08 -17.79
CA ASN A 65 21.99 -12.25 -17.36
C ASN A 65 23.48 -12.02 -17.60
N PHE A 66 24.18 -11.55 -16.56
CA PHE A 66 25.61 -11.24 -16.58
C PHE A 66 26.48 -12.38 -17.15
N ALA A 67 26.06 -13.65 -16.97
CA ALA A 67 26.78 -14.81 -17.49
C ALA A 67 26.81 -14.85 -19.04
N GLU A 68 25.73 -14.43 -19.70
CA GLU A 68 25.64 -14.40 -21.16
C GLU A 68 26.46 -13.24 -21.75
N GLU A 69 26.48 -12.09 -21.07
CA GLU A 69 27.29 -10.94 -21.48
C GLU A 69 28.79 -11.25 -21.41
N VAL A 70 29.24 -11.91 -20.34
CA VAL A 70 30.64 -12.33 -20.19
C VAL A 70 31.03 -13.37 -21.26
N ALA A 71 30.14 -14.31 -21.58
CA ALA A 71 30.38 -15.28 -22.63
C ALA A 71 30.49 -14.66 -24.04
N LEU A 72 29.80 -13.54 -24.29
CA LEU A 72 29.88 -12.80 -25.55
C LEU A 72 31.18 -11.99 -25.69
N GLN A 73 31.74 -11.47 -24.60
CA GLN A 73 32.99 -10.70 -24.64
C GLN A 73 34.26 -11.56 -24.76
N MET A 74 34.18 -12.87 -24.48
CA MET A 74 35.32 -13.79 -24.62
C MET A 74 35.44 -14.46 -26.01
N LYS A 75 34.65 -14.02 -27.00
CA LYS A 75 34.73 -14.48 -28.40
C LYS A 75 35.53 -13.54 -29.28
#